data_AF-M4CBK5-F1
#
_entry.id   AF-M4CBK5-F1
#
_cell.length_a   1.000
_cell.length_b   1.000
_cell.length_c   1.000
_cell.angle_alpha   90.00
_cell.angle_beta   90.00
_cell.angle_gamma   90.00
#
_symmetry.space_group_name_H-M   'P 1'
#
loop_
_entity.id
_entity.type
_entity.pdbx_description
1 polymer ?
#
loop_
_entity_poly.entity_id
_entity_poly.type
_entity_poly.pdbx_seq_one_letter_code
_entity_poly.pdbx_strand_id
1 'polypeptide(L)'
;MNDQEGDWNYHLRILSNSARDSTDPASDPSVLQSVKKLHGFCKLENSDDLVARIYPQINKVFQRSVASLSQSESGTSKGLLLLAILQFFLDFGDMVLHDADPSLRTFFHSCLSREFSDAAVAEATCEFLIENKRKLLASFPNLLPQFFPLLLKLIAWNWEKLEKSFLKIFPGLISPGSFLPLFPSILDLPMLVVALEKVERSSGSGSRVGGSIASIQKSAAPEMLLALMDEAYTGSTIGDGGDDSESEDNNTIDVADPLFLELLKDENDGLAERHRPSPALNTALQAAASGPRSERMMQTLKIAPRLLDVYFSVTLRDANDSLICALIPLLMARNSTMFPDKNFSHEIRRRLLEFVLAAFQKSPNFIALLKKPIIDRLGEAYDDPAKRELALQLCWAIGEYGGGGESHKEAARELFESLELLLYENLSSSRLGLRQESGNGSRRTTQSRLLCFVVTAIAKLATYHRELLPRARVALGKVVRSRISDARVWRRAHDYLGLMNEPGICWSVLGPSRVSEKRFPGTVNWSEGGDKMVAHIPFHILSEQGGPPFHDFALSDVIIKN
;
A
#
# COMPACT_ATOMS: atom_id res chain seq x y z
N MET A 1 -14.39 -56.31 8.62
CA MET A 1 -15.47 -55.42 9.09
C MET A 1 -15.36 -55.01 10.57
N ASN A 2 -14.52 -55.62 11.43
CA ASN A 2 -14.58 -55.35 12.88
C ASN A 2 -13.50 -54.42 13.48
N ASP A 3 -12.44 -54.05 12.76
CA ASP A 3 -11.39 -53.19 13.35
C ASP A 3 -11.67 -51.69 13.20
N GLN A 4 -12.36 -51.27 12.12
CA GLN A 4 -12.69 -49.84 11.88
C GLN A 4 -13.83 -49.32 12.77
N GLU A 5 -14.87 -50.12 13.04
CA GLU A 5 -15.96 -49.74 13.95
C GLU A 5 -15.50 -49.64 15.41
N GLY A 6 -14.49 -50.43 15.80
CA GLY A 6 -13.87 -50.37 17.13
C GLY A 6 -13.08 -49.07 17.34
N ASP A 7 -12.28 -48.68 16.34
CA ASP A 7 -11.48 -47.45 16.34
C ASP A 7 -12.38 -46.18 16.31
N TRP A 8 -13.47 -46.24 15.53
CA TRP A 8 -14.48 -45.19 15.47
C TRP A 8 -15.18 -44.95 16.83
N ASN A 9 -15.66 -46.02 17.48
CA ASN A 9 -16.31 -45.93 18.79
C ASN A 9 -15.36 -45.42 19.87
N TYR A 10 -14.08 -45.79 19.79
CA TYR A 10 -13.03 -45.32 20.69
C TYR A 10 -12.86 -43.80 20.60
N HIS A 11 -12.68 -43.26 19.39
CA HIS A 11 -12.53 -41.81 19.19
C HIS A 11 -13.79 -41.01 19.56
N LEU A 12 -14.98 -41.56 19.30
CA LEU A 12 -16.23 -40.93 19.74
C LEU A 12 -16.38 -40.88 21.26
N ARG A 13 -15.94 -41.93 21.97
CA ARG A 13 -15.95 -41.94 23.44
C ARG A 13 -15.03 -40.85 24.00
N ILE A 14 -13.83 -40.69 23.44
CA ILE A 14 -12.90 -39.62 23.83
C ILE A 14 -13.54 -38.25 23.66
N LEU A 15 -14.16 -37.97 22.50
CA LEU A 15 -14.87 -36.70 22.30
C LEU A 15 -16.03 -36.51 23.27
N SER A 16 -16.79 -37.58 23.54
CA SER A 16 -17.94 -37.49 24.45
C SER A 16 -17.54 -37.23 25.91
N ASN A 17 -16.39 -37.77 26.34
CA ASN A 17 -15.83 -37.52 27.67
C ASN A 17 -15.29 -36.10 27.74
N SER A 18 -14.50 -35.67 26.75
CA SER A 18 -14.01 -34.30 26.65
C SER A 18 -15.14 -33.26 26.57
N ALA A 19 -16.27 -33.60 25.94
CA ALA A 19 -17.46 -32.75 25.92
C ALA A 19 -18.15 -32.63 27.29
N ARG A 20 -17.93 -33.56 28.23
CA ARG A 20 -18.57 -33.62 29.57
C ARG A 20 -17.66 -33.21 30.73
N ASP A 21 -16.37 -33.55 30.67
CA ASP A 21 -15.39 -33.36 31.75
C ASP A 21 -15.09 -31.89 31.99
N SER A 22 -14.86 -31.42 33.21
CA SER A 22 -14.62 -29.98 33.51
C SER A 22 -13.27 -29.43 33.01
N THR A 23 -12.38 -30.28 32.50
CA THR A 23 -11.06 -29.91 31.98
C THR A 23 -11.13 -29.29 30.58
N ASP A 24 -10.13 -28.49 30.23
CA ASP A 24 -10.05 -27.83 28.92
C ASP A 24 -9.76 -28.85 27.81
N PRO A 25 -10.61 -28.96 26.76
CA PRO A 25 -10.43 -29.95 25.69
C PRO A 25 -9.09 -29.85 24.94
N ALA A 26 -8.50 -28.65 24.88
CA ALA A 26 -7.24 -28.42 24.19
C ALA A 26 -6.01 -28.94 24.96
N SER A 27 -6.16 -29.26 26.24
CA SER A 27 -5.06 -29.77 27.07
C SER A 27 -4.80 -31.27 26.87
N ASP A 28 -5.73 -31.99 26.27
CA ASP A 28 -5.56 -33.41 25.94
C ASP A 28 -5.23 -33.60 24.44
N PRO A 29 -3.99 -34.01 24.08
CA PRO A 29 -3.61 -34.23 22.69
C PRO A 29 -4.41 -35.35 22.00
N SER A 30 -5.04 -36.25 22.77
CA SER A 30 -5.88 -37.32 22.24
C SER A 30 -7.15 -36.78 21.56
N VAL A 31 -7.65 -35.61 22.00
CA VAL A 31 -8.84 -34.96 21.45
C VAL A 31 -8.59 -34.49 20.02
N LEU A 32 -7.46 -33.80 19.78
CA LEU A 32 -7.07 -33.36 18.43
C LEU A 32 -6.93 -34.55 17.46
N GLN A 33 -6.26 -35.62 17.91
CA GLN A 33 -6.11 -36.84 17.11
C GLN A 33 -7.46 -37.47 16.79
N SER A 34 -8.36 -37.51 17.78
CA SER A 34 -9.71 -38.07 17.63
C SER A 34 -10.56 -37.26 16.64
N VAL A 35 -10.51 -35.92 16.68
CA VAL A 35 -11.19 -35.07 15.68
C VAL A 35 -10.67 -35.36 14.27
N LYS A 36 -9.35 -35.42 14.08
CA LYS A 36 -8.74 -35.71 12.76
C LYS A 36 -9.11 -37.10 12.24
N LYS A 37 -9.10 -38.12 13.11
CA LYS A 37 -9.49 -39.49 12.75
C LYS A 37 -10.95 -39.59 12.36
N LEU A 38 -11.86 -39.00 13.15
CA LEU A 38 -13.29 -38.97 12.85
C LEU A 38 -13.61 -38.19 11.58
N HIS A 39 -12.92 -37.08 11.32
CA HIS A 39 -13.00 -36.38 10.03
C HIS A 39 -12.59 -37.28 8.86
N GLY A 40 -11.48 -38.03 9.01
CA GLY A 40 -11.04 -39.02 8.02
C GLY A 40 -12.06 -40.14 7.78
N PHE A 41 -12.69 -40.66 8.84
CA PHE A 41 -13.76 -41.66 8.71
C PHE A 41 -14.97 -41.09 7.95
N CYS A 42 -15.44 -39.89 8.28
CA CYS A 42 -16.53 -39.24 7.55
C CYS A 42 -16.20 -39.04 6.06
N LYS A 43 -14.94 -38.71 5.73
CA LYS A 43 -14.50 -38.56 4.32
C LYS A 43 -14.49 -39.89 3.55
N LEU A 44 -14.20 -41.00 4.22
CA LEU A 44 -14.11 -42.32 3.60
C LEU A 44 -15.48 -42.96 3.38
N GLU A 45 -16.36 -42.89 4.37
CA GLU A 45 -17.67 -43.56 4.33
C GLU A 45 -18.75 -42.71 3.66
N ASN A 46 -18.56 -41.37 3.59
CA ASN A 46 -19.48 -40.41 2.94
C ASN A 46 -20.96 -40.65 3.31
N SER A 47 -21.22 -40.96 4.58
CA SER A 47 -22.54 -41.27 5.12
C SER A 47 -23.06 -40.12 6.00
N ASP A 48 -24.22 -39.58 5.64
CA ASP A 48 -24.87 -38.47 6.34
C ASP A 48 -25.21 -38.82 7.81
N ASP A 49 -25.58 -40.07 8.06
CA ASP A 49 -25.93 -40.56 9.40
C ASP A 49 -24.75 -40.49 10.37
N LEU A 50 -23.53 -40.75 9.87
CA LEU A 50 -22.32 -40.70 10.69
C LEU A 50 -21.96 -39.26 11.04
N VAL A 51 -22.06 -38.36 10.05
CA VAL A 51 -21.83 -36.93 10.26
C VAL A 51 -22.82 -36.38 11.29
N ALA A 52 -24.11 -36.72 11.18
CA ALA A 52 -25.14 -36.31 12.12
C ALA A 52 -24.88 -36.81 13.56
N ARG A 53 -24.25 -37.98 13.72
CA ARG A 53 -23.91 -38.54 15.05
C ARG A 53 -22.66 -37.90 15.66
N ILE A 54 -21.68 -37.54 14.85
CA ILE A 54 -20.40 -36.97 15.30
C ILE A 54 -20.52 -35.46 15.56
N TYR A 55 -21.25 -34.73 14.70
CA TYR A 55 -21.36 -33.28 14.74
C TYR A 55 -21.73 -32.70 16.12
N PRO A 56 -22.72 -33.23 16.88
CA PRO A 56 -23.08 -32.69 18.18
C PRO A 56 -21.93 -32.73 19.21
N GLN A 57 -21.06 -33.74 19.14
CA GLN A 57 -19.90 -33.84 20.02
C GLN A 57 -18.82 -32.85 19.60
N ILE A 58 -18.54 -32.74 18.30
CA ILE A 58 -17.58 -31.77 17.75
C ILE A 58 -18.00 -30.34 18.09
N ASN A 59 -19.27 -29.99 17.89
CA ASN A 59 -19.78 -28.66 18.20
C ASN A 59 -19.69 -28.34 19.71
N LYS A 60 -19.99 -29.31 20.59
CA LYS A 60 -19.80 -29.12 22.04
C LYS A 60 -18.34 -28.88 22.40
N VAL A 61 -17.41 -29.65 21.83
CA VAL A 61 -15.98 -29.45 22.05
C VAL A 61 -15.56 -28.05 21.57
N PHE A 62 -16.02 -27.62 20.39
CA PHE A 62 -15.76 -26.26 19.88
C PHE A 62 -16.21 -25.18 20.86
N GLN A 63 -17.48 -25.20 21.29
CA GLN A 63 -18.03 -24.18 22.19
C GLN A 63 -17.30 -24.14 23.53
N ARG A 64 -16.88 -25.30 24.05
CA ARG A 64 -16.12 -25.38 25.30
C ARG A 64 -14.69 -24.87 25.16
N SER A 65 -14.01 -25.23 24.07
CA SER A 65 -12.67 -24.70 23.76
C SER A 65 -12.69 -23.19 23.54
N VAL A 66 -13.76 -22.65 22.95
CA VAL A 66 -13.95 -21.20 22.80
C VAL A 66 -14.20 -20.54 24.16
N ALA A 67 -15.09 -21.08 24.98
CA ALA A 67 -15.40 -20.54 26.31
C ALA A 67 -14.16 -20.52 27.23
N SER A 68 -13.27 -21.50 27.11
CA SER A 68 -12.05 -21.58 27.91
C SER A 68 -10.93 -20.67 27.40
N LEU A 69 -11.06 -19.99 26.25
CA LEU A 69 -10.00 -19.14 25.70
C LEU A 69 -9.54 -18.12 26.73
N SER A 70 -10.47 -17.36 27.35
CA SER A 70 -10.17 -16.28 28.29
C SER A 70 -9.42 -16.73 29.55
N GLN A 71 -9.52 -18.01 29.93
CA GLN A 71 -8.97 -18.60 31.15
C GLN A 71 -7.62 -19.30 30.95
N SER A 72 -7.03 -19.22 29.75
CA SER A 72 -5.83 -19.96 29.37
C SER A 72 -4.55 -19.41 30.06
N GLU A 73 -4.35 -19.77 31.32
CA GLU A 73 -3.05 -19.70 32.01
C GLU A 73 -2.16 -20.91 31.66
N SER A 74 -2.73 -21.98 31.08
CA SER A 74 -1.98 -23.13 30.57
C SER A 74 -1.47 -22.85 29.16
N GLY A 75 -0.16 -22.97 28.94
CA GLY A 75 0.53 -22.71 27.67
C GLY A 75 0.22 -23.65 26.50
N THR A 76 -0.93 -24.32 26.48
CA THR A 76 -1.40 -25.19 25.40
C THR A 76 -2.12 -24.37 24.31
N SER A 77 -1.71 -24.51 23.05
CA SER A 77 -2.39 -23.84 21.92
C SER A 77 -3.71 -24.54 21.57
N LYS A 78 -4.80 -23.76 21.61
CA LYS A 78 -6.15 -24.23 21.23
C LYS A 78 -6.37 -24.15 19.73
N GLY A 79 -5.56 -23.35 19.02
CA GLY A 79 -5.71 -23.06 17.61
C GLY A 79 -5.68 -24.31 16.73
N LEU A 80 -4.81 -25.27 17.01
CA LEU A 80 -4.73 -26.51 16.21
C LEU A 80 -5.99 -27.37 16.31
N LEU A 81 -6.60 -27.45 17.51
CA LEU A 81 -7.86 -28.16 17.72
C LEU A 81 -9.01 -27.44 17.02
N LEU A 82 -9.12 -26.13 17.20
CA LEU A 82 -10.18 -25.35 16.56
C LEU A 82 -10.07 -25.39 15.03
N LEU A 83 -8.88 -25.31 14.44
CA LEU A 83 -8.69 -25.46 13.00
C LEU A 83 -9.15 -26.84 12.48
N ALA A 84 -8.86 -27.92 13.20
CA ALA A 84 -9.33 -29.25 12.84
C ALA A 84 -10.86 -29.35 12.88
N ILE A 85 -11.50 -28.71 13.86
CA ILE A 85 -12.96 -28.64 13.96
C ILE A 85 -13.56 -27.78 12.84
N LEU A 86 -12.95 -26.62 12.52
CA LEU A 86 -13.39 -25.77 11.42
C LEU A 86 -13.29 -26.48 10.07
N GLN A 87 -12.25 -27.30 9.86
CA GLN A 87 -12.15 -28.14 8.67
C GLN A 87 -13.33 -29.12 8.56
N PHE A 88 -13.77 -29.68 9.69
CA PHE A 88 -14.97 -30.52 9.73
C PHE A 88 -16.23 -29.72 9.37
N PHE A 89 -16.40 -28.51 9.92
CA PHE A 89 -17.53 -27.64 9.57
C PHE A 89 -17.54 -27.22 8.09
N LEU A 90 -16.38 -26.95 7.48
CA LEU A 90 -16.29 -26.58 6.07
C LEU A 90 -16.51 -27.75 5.09
N ASP A 91 -16.24 -28.98 5.52
CA ASP A 91 -16.39 -30.16 4.67
C ASP A 91 -17.78 -30.79 4.79
N PHE A 92 -18.39 -30.75 5.97
CA PHE A 92 -19.64 -31.46 6.27
C PHE A 92 -20.77 -30.57 6.79
N GLY A 93 -20.56 -29.25 6.93
CA GLY A 93 -21.55 -28.33 7.47
C GLY A 93 -22.86 -28.33 6.70
N ASP A 94 -22.80 -28.43 5.37
CA ASP A 94 -23.99 -28.46 4.51
C ASP A 94 -24.90 -29.67 4.80
N MET A 95 -24.32 -30.83 5.14
CA MET A 95 -25.07 -32.06 5.47
C MET A 95 -25.89 -31.93 6.75
N VAL A 96 -25.42 -31.10 7.69
CA VAL A 96 -26.05 -30.89 9.00
C VAL A 96 -26.67 -29.49 9.14
N LEU A 97 -26.77 -28.75 8.04
CA LEU A 97 -27.28 -27.37 7.99
C LEU A 97 -26.57 -26.44 9.00
N HIS A 98 -25.27 -26.65 9.21
CA HIS A 98 -24.45 -25.82 10.08
C HIS A 98 -23.89 -24.63 9.29
N ASP A 99 -24.18 -23.42 9.75
CA ASP A 99 -23.52 -22.22 9.27
C ASP A 99 -22.12 -22.10 9.92
N ALA A 100 -21.09 -22.22 9.09
CA ALA A 100 -19.69 -22.14 9.54
C ALA A 100 -19.20 -20.69 9.74
N ASP A 101 -19.92 -19.66 9.25
CA ASP A 101 -19.46 -18.26 9.32
C ASP A 101 -19.24 -17.77 10.76
N PRO A 102 -20.16 -17.97 11.73
CA PRO A 102 -19.94 -17.55 13.11
C PRO A 102 -18.76 -18.29 13.75
N SER A 103 -18.60 -19.58 13.44
CA SER A 103 -17.52 -20.42 13.96
C SER A 103 -16.16 -19.94 13.45
N LEU A 104 -16.06 -19.63 12.15
CA LEU A 104 -14.86 -19.06 11.53
C LEU A 104 -14.52 -17.71 12.16
N ARG A 105 -15.47 -16.78 12.24
CA ARG A 105 -15.28 -15.46 12.86
C ARG A 105 -14.81 -15.55 14.30
N THR A 106 -15.43 -16.44 15.08
CA THR A 106 -15.05 -16.69 16.47
C THR A 106 -13.59 -17.16 16.59
N PHE A 107 -13.14 -18.01 15.68
CA PHE A 107 -11.74 -18.43 15.66
C PHE A 107 -10.79 -17.27 15.38
N PHE A 108 -11.03 -16.47 14.34
CA PHE A 108 -10.17 -15.32 14.03
C PHE A 108 -10.15 -14.30 15.17
N HIS A 109 -11.35 -13.92 15.65
CA HIS A 109 -11.52 -12.89 16.65
C HIS A 109 -11.01 -13.28 18.03
N SER A 110 -11.24 -14.52 18.48
CA SER A 110 -11.01 -14.90 19.89
C SER A 110 -9.82 -15.83 20.10
N CYS A 111 -9.45 -16.64 19.09
CA CYS A 111 -8.34 -17.57 19.19
C CYS A 111 -7.10 -17.05 18.46
N LEU A 112 -7.18 -16.79 17.16
CA LEU A 112 -6.03 -16.39 16.36
C LEU A 112 -5.47 -15.04 16.81
N SER A 113 -6.32 -14.08 17.19
CA SER A 113 -5.91 -12.80 17.79
C SER A 113 -4.98 -12.94 19.01
N ARG A 114 -5.07 -14.07 19.74
CA ARG A 114 -4.27 -14.33 20.95
C ARG A 114 -3.11 -15.29 20.69
N GLU A 115 -3.28 -16.21 19.74
CA GLU A 115 -2.32 -17.28 19.43
C GLU A 115 -1.51 -17.03 18.14
N PHE A 116 -1.66 -15.90 17.45
CA PHE A 116 -0.91 -15.64 16.21
C PHE A 116 0.61 -15.70 16.38
N SER A 117 1.12 -15.51 17.60
CA SER A 117 2.55 -15.60 17.89
C SER A 117 3.09 -17.04 17.97
N ASP A 118 2.21 -18.04 18.04
CA ASP A 118 2.58 -19.46 17.99
C ASP A 118 2.81 -19.90 16.53
N ALA A 119 4.05 -20.27 16.21
CA ALA A 119 4.45 -20.64 14.86
C ALA A 119 3.65 -21.84 14.31
N ALA A 120 3.30 -22.82 15.15
CA ALA A 120 2.55 -24.00 14.71
C ALA A 120 1.11 -23.63 14.34
N VAL A 121 0.48 -22.76 15.13
CA VAL A 121 -0.88 -22.26 14.84
C VAL A 121 -0.87 -21.38 13.58
N ALA A 122 0.14 -20.52 13.43
CA ALA A 122 0.26 -19.64 12.26
C ALA A 122 0.46 -20.42 10.95
N GLU A 123 1.29 -21.47 10.97
CA GLU A 123 1.51 -22.38 9.84
C GLU A 123 0.23 -23.14 9.48
N ALA A 124 -0.38 -23.80 10.46
CA ALA A 124 -1.64 -24.52 10.24
C ALA A 124 -2.77 -23.61 9.76
N THR A 125 -2.83 -22.35 10.22
CA THR A 125 -3.82 -21.37 9.76
C THR A 125 -3.58 -21.03 8.28
N CYS A 126 -2.33 -20.82 7.85
CA CYS A 126 -2.02 -20.54 6.45
C CYS A 126 -2.34 -21.73 5.55
N GLU A 127 -2.02 -22.95 5.98
CA GLU A 127 -2.35 -24.18 5.24
C GLU A 127 -3.87 -24.32 5.08
N PHE A 128 -4.62 -24.18 6.18
CA PHE A 128 -6.08 -24.20 6.18
C PHE A 128 -6.68 -23.17 5.19
N LEU A 129 -6.17 -21.94 5.19
CA LEU A 129 -6.62 -20.89 4.28
C LEU A 129 -6.30 -21.17 2.82
N ILE A 130 -5.15 -21.78 2.53
CA ILE A 130 -4.74 -22.14 1.16
C ILE A 130 -5.60 -23.28 0.63
N GLU A 131 -5.78 -24.34 1.42
CA GLU A 131 -6.56 -25.52 1.05
C GLU A 131 -8.02 -25.16 0.77
N ASN A 132 -8.60 -24.32 1.63
CA ASN A 132 -10.01 -23.94 1.55
C ASN A 132 -10.26 -22.63 0.79
N LYS A 133 -9.23 -22.02 0.17
CA LYS A 133 -9.31 -20.69 -0.47
C LYS A 133 -10.53 -20.51 -1.37
N ARG A 134 -10.82 -21.50 -2.22
CA ARG A 134 -11.96 -21.43 -3.16
C ARG A 134 -13.30 -21.42 -2.44
N LYS A 135 -13.49 -22.30 -1.45
CA LYS A 135 -14.71 -22.36 -0.62
C LYS A 135 -14.88 -21.06 0.18
N LEU A 136 -13.81 -20.59 0.82
CA LEU A 136 -13.83 -19.39 1.64
C LEU A 136 -14.18 -18.14 0.83
N LEU A 137 -13.60 -17.96 -0.36
CA LEU A 137 -13.90 -16.81 -1.21
C LEU A 137 -15.32 -16.87 -1.82
N ALA A 138 -15.87 -18.07 -2.04
CA ALA A 138 -17.21 -18.24 -2.60
C ALA A 138 -18.30 -18.09 -1.52
N SER A 139 -18.14 -18.74 -0.38
CA SER A 139 -19.17 -18.81 0.68
C SER A 139 -19.03 -17.69 1.72
N PHE A 140 -17.80 -17.21 1.98
CA PHE A 140 -17.50 -16.23 3.04
C PHE A 140 -16.61 -15.08 2.53
N PRO A 141 -17.02 -14.33 1.49
CA PRO A 141 -16.17 -13.37 0.77
C PRO A 141 -15.62 -12.24 1.66
N ASN A 142 -16.30 -11.92 2.77
CA ASN A 142 -15.91 -10.84 3.69
C ASN A 142 -14.96 -11.29 4.80
N LEU A 143 -14.76 -12.60 5.01
CA LEU A 143 -13.97 -13.12 6.12
C LEU A 143 -12.51 -12.65 6.04
N LEU A 144 -11.84 -12.96 4.92
CA LEU A 144 -10.44 -12.59 4.71
C LEU A 144 -10.21 -11.07 4.66
N PRO A 145 -11.03 -10.29 3.93
CA PRO A 145 -10.96 -8.84 3.99
C PRO A 145 -11.16 -8.22 5.35
N GLN A 146 -11.98 -8.79 6.22
CA GLN A 146 -12.23 -8.22 7.54
C GLN A 146 -11.06 -8.47 8.49
N PHE A 147 -10.48 -9.68 8.45
CA PHE A 147 -9.37 -10.07 9.33
C PHE A 147 -7.99 -9.82 8.73
N PHE A 148 -7.87 -8.98 7.68
CA PHE A 148 -6.58 -8.64 7.09
C PHE A 148 -5.55 -8.09 8.10
N PRO A 149 -5.91 -7.25 9.11
CA PRO A 149 -4.94 -6.69 10.04
C PRO A 149 -4.31 -7.79 10.91
N LEU A 150 -5.11 -8.75 11.35
CA LEU A 150 -4.66 -9.92 12.10
C LEU A 150 -3.74 -10.82 11.26
N LEU A 151 -4.10 -11.02 9.98
CA LEU A 151 -3.27 -11.78 9.05
C LEU A 151 -1.93 -11.08 8.77
N LEU A 152 -1.89 -9.75 8.76
CA LEU A 152 -0.64 -8.98 8.72
C LEU A 152 0.19 -9.12 10.02
N LYS A 153 -0.44 -9.14 11.20
CA LYS A 153 0.24 -9.45 12.48
C LYS A 153 0.87 -10.84 12.45
N LEU A 154 0.16 -11.82 11.90
CA LEU A 154 0.60 -13.21 11.78
C LEU A 154 1.87 -13.36 10.92
N ILE A 155 1.90 -12.75 9.73
CA ILE A 155 3.09 -12.80 8.86
C ILE A 155 4.24 -11.95 9.39
N ALA A 156 3.95 -10.80 10.01
CA ALA A 156 4.97 -9.95 10.63
C ALA A 156 5.72 -10.68 11.75
N TRP A 157 5.03 -11.56 12.49
CA TRP A 157 5.63 -12.33 13.58
C TRP A 157 6.33 -13.62 13.13
N ASN A 158 5.73 -14.38 12.18
CA ASN A 158 6.17 -15.73 11.80
C ASN A 158 6.71 -15.82 10.35
N TRP A 159 7.49 -14.82 9.93
CA TRP A 159 7.89 -14.65 8.53
C TRP A 159 8.68 -15.84 7.91
N GLU A 160 9.51 -16.55 8.69
CA GLU A 160 10.50 -17.53 8.20
C GLU A 160 9.91 -18.63 7.29
N LYS A 161 8.78 -19.20 7.70
CA LYS A 161 8.12 -20.30 6.98
C LYS A 161 6.92 -19.85 6.17
N LEU A 162 6.37 -18.68 6.48
CA LEU A 162 5.03 -18.31 6.01
C LEU A 162 5.03 -17.42 4.78
N GLU A 163 6.13 -16.75 4.42
CA GLU A 163 6.14 -15.78 3.31
C GLU A 163 5.52 -16.34 2.01
N LYS A 164 6.00 -17.50 1.54
CA LYS A 164 5.54 -18.12 0.29
C LYS A 164 4.08 -18.55 0.35
N SER A 165 3.65 -19.05 1.50
CA SER A 165 2.26 -19.49 1.75
C SER A 165 1.33 -18.29 1.81
N PHE A 166 1.74 -17.25 2.53
CA PHE A 166 0.97 -16.02 2.70
C PHE A 166 0.75 -15.27 1.39
N LEU A 167 1.75 -15.22 0.49
CA LEU A 167 1.60 -14.63 -0.85
C LEU A 167 0.49 -15.29 -1.68
N LYS A 168 0.18 -16.58 -1.45
CA LYS A 168 -0.94 -17.26 -2.11
C LYS A 168 -2.30 -16.85 -1.55
N ILE A 169 -2.37 -16.48 -0.27
CA ILE A 169 -3.57 -16.07 0.44
C ILE A 169 -3.86 -14.59 0.19
N PHE A 170 -2.81 -13.77 0.14
CA PHE A 170 -2.86 -12.31 0.12
C PHE A 170 -3.84 -11.67 -0.90
N PRO A 171 -3.97 -12.16 -2.16
CA PRO A 171 -4.98 -11.62 -3.07
C PRO A 171 -6.41 -11.71 -2.56
N GLY A 172 -6.73 -12.68 -1.71
CA GLY A 172 -8.05 -12.84 -1.08
C GLY A 172 -8.33 -11.81 0.01
N LEU A 173 -7.33 -11.04 0.45
CA LEU A 173 -7.51 -9.92 1.37
C LEU A 173 -8.00 -8.66 0.65
N ILE A 174 -7.91 -8.61 -0.68
CA ILE A 174 -8.21 -7.43 -1.48
C ILE A 174 -9.69 -7.48 -1.88
N SER A 175 -10.50 -6.63 -1.25
CA SER A 175 -11.93 -6.47 -1.55
C SER A 175 -12.31 -4.99 -1.48
N PRO A 176 -13.47 -4.55 -1.98
CA PRO A 176 -13.88 -3.15 -1.93
C PRO A 176 -13.83 -2.51 -0.53
N GLY A 177 -14.13 -3.28 0.53
CA GLY A 177 -14.05 -2.78 1.91
C GLY A 177 -12.60 -2.64 2.39
N SER A 178 -11.79 -3.67 2.21
CA SER A 178 -10.40 -3.69 2.66
C SER A 178 -9.42 -2.94 1.76
N PHE A 179 -9.83 -2.54 0.54
CA PHE A 179 -8.93 -2.06 -0.50
C PHE A 179 -8.10 -0.85 -0.08
N LEU A 180 -8.74 0.23 0.39
CA LEU A 180 -8.04 1.46 0.78
C LEU A 180 -7.26 1.30 2.09
N PRO A 181 -7.80 0.68 3.16
CA PRO A 181 -7.06 0.48 4.43
C PRO A 181 -5.91 -0.52 4.36
N LEU A 182 -5.95 -1.47 3.43
CA LEU A 182 -4.89 -2.45 3.24
C LEU A 182 -3.59 -1.80 2.75
N PHE A 183 -3.67 -0.79 1.88
CA PHE A 183 -2.49 -0.09 1.37
C PHE A 183 -1.58 0.48 2.47
N PRO A 184 -2.04 1.38 3.37
CA PRO A 184 -1.21 1.90 4.44
C PRO A 184 -0.75 0.78 5.38
N SER A 185 -1.57 -0.24 5.61
CA SER A 185 -1.21 -1.37 6.47
C SER A 185 -0.04 -2.22 5.94
N ILE A 186 0.08 -2.38 4.62
CA ILE A 186 1.24 -3.04 3.99
C ILE A 186 2.50 -2.19 4.17
N LEU A 187 2.39 -0.87 3.94
CA LEU A 187 3.51 0.05 4.12
C LEU A 187 3.97 0.13 5.57
N ASP A 188 3.04 -0.03 6.50
CA ASP A 188 3.23 0.09 7.94
C ASP A 188 3.66 -1.23 8.59
N LEU A 189 3.87 -2.30 7.81
CA LEU A 189 4.27 -3.59 8.33
C LEU A 189 5.57 -3.53 9.18
N PRO A 190 6.63 -2.77 8.79
CA PRO A 190 7.79 -2.60 9.66
C PRO A 190 7.44 -1.93 10.99
N MET A 191 6.52 -0.96 10.98
CA MET A 191 6.06 -0.27 12.18
C MET A 191 5.26 -1.19 13.10
N LEU A 192 4.45 -2.07 12.50
CA LEU A 192 3.73 -3.11 13.24
C LEU A 192 4.69 -4.04 13.99
N VAL A 193 5.81 -4.43 13.38
CA VAL A 193 6.84 -5.24 14.05
C VAL A 193 7.44 -4.50 15.25
N VAL A 194 7.77 -3.20 15.12
CA VAL A 194 8.28 -2.41 16.25
C VAL A 194 7.28 -2.44 17.41
N ALA A 195 6.00 -2.25 17.13
CA ALA A 195 4.95 -2.27 18.13
C ALA A 195 4.82 -3.64 18.81
N LEU A 196 4.83 -4.72 18.03
CA LEU A 196 4.73 -6.09 18.55
C LEU A 196 5.94 -6.47 19.41
N GLU A 197 7.16 -6.11 19.00
CA GLU A 197 8.36 -6.35 19.81
C GLU A 197 8.39 -5.50 21.08
N LYS A 198 7.81 -4.31 21.07
CA LYS A 198 7.67 -3.50 22.29
C LYS A 198 6.75 -4.19 23.29
N VAL A 199 5.64 -4.77 22.84
CA VAL A 199 4.75 -5.58 23.68
C VAL A 199 5.45 -6.85 24.19
N GLU A 200 6.26 -7.51 23.37
CA GLU A 200 7.06 -8.67 23.80
C GLU A 200 8.02 -8.29 24.94
N ARG A 201 8.69 -7.14 24.85
CA ARG A 201 9.62 -6.68 25.90
C ARG A 201 8.92 -6.28 27.21
N SER A 202 7.69 -5.79 27.13
CA SER A 202 6.90 -5.44 28.32
C SER A 202 6.15 -6.62 28.93
N SER A 203 5.89 -7.64 28.13
CA SER A 203 5.29 -8.89 28.58
C SER A 203 6.37 -9.74 29.26
N GLY A 204 6.15 -10.13 30.51
CA GLY A 204 7.05 -11.06 31.18
C GLY A 204 7.26 -12.35 30.37
N SER A 205 8.44 -12.95 30.48
CA SER A 205 8.82 -14.21 29.83
C SER A 205 7.78 -15.31 30.14
N GLY A 206 6.89 -15.58 29.19
CA GLY A 206 5.82 -16.58 29.33
C GLY A 206 4.45 -16.17 28.76
N SER A 207 4.18 -14.87 28.58
CA SER A 207 2.92 -14.41 27.97
C SER A 207 3.04 -14.31 26.45
N ARG A 208 2.06 -14.89 25.72
CA ARG A 208 1.96 -14.74 24.26
C ARG A 208 1.62 -13.29 23.92
N VAL A 209 2.26 -12.73 22.89
CA VAL A 209 2.10 -11.32 22.48
C VAL A 209 0.63 -10.95 22.27
N GLY A 210 -0.14 -11.79 21.58
CA GLY A 210 -1.57 -11.56 21.39
C GLY A 210 -2.39 -11.59 22.67
N GLY A 211 -2.02 -12.47 23.62
CA GLY A 211 -2.63 -12.51 24.96
C GLY A 211 -2.39 -11.23 25.75
N SER A 212 -1.16 -10.71 25.72
CA SER A 212 -0.80 -9.45 26.36
C SER A 212 -1.51 -8.24 25.74
N ILE A 213 -1.65 -8.19 24.42
CA ILE A 213 -2.42 -7.13 23.74
C ILE A 213 -3.87 -7.13 24.21
N ALA A 214 -4.50 -8.31 24.27
CA ALA A 214 -5.88 -8.45 24.73
C ALA A 214 -6.06 -8.00 26.20
N SER A 215 -5.09 -8.27 27.08
CA SER A 215 -5.14 -7.79 28.46
C SER A 215 -4.98 -6.27 28.56
N ILE A 216 -4.06 -5.68 27.80
CA ILE A 216 -3.79 -4.23 27.81
C ILE A 216 -5.02 -3.45 27.29
N GLN A 217 -5.66 -3.94 26.23
CA GLN A 217 -6.89 -3.33 25.72
C GLN A 217 -8.06 -3.43 26.71
N LYS A 218 -8.15 -4.53 27.45
CA LYS A 218 -9.18 -4.72 28.47
C LYS A 218 -9.00 -3.81 29.68
N SER A 219 -7.76 -3.46 30.05
CA SER A 219 -7.48 -2.52 31.15
C SER A 219 -7.66 -1.05 30.75
N ALA A 220 -7.37 -0.69 29.49
CA ALA A 220 -7.50 0.69 29.01
C ALA A 220 -8.96 1.20 28.92
N ALA A 221 -9.93 0.32 28.60
CA ALA A 221 -11.35 0.70 28.50
C ALA A 221 -11.98 1.21 29.82
N PRO A 222 -11.83 0.52 30.97
CA PRO A 222 -12.35 1.02 32.25
C PRO A 222 -11.61 2.25 32.77
N GLU A 223 -10.31 2.39 32.53
CA GLU A 223 -9.54 3.59 32.91
C GLU A 223 -9.98 4.84 32.13
N MET A 224 -10.23 4.70 30.82
CA MET A 224 -10.74 5.81 30.00
C MET A 224 -12.16 6.22 30.41
N LEU A 225 -13.01 5.28 30.82
CA LEU A 225 -14.31 5.57 31.40
C LEU A 225 -14.21 6.28 32.75
N LEU A 226 -13.30 5.83 33.62
CA LEU A 226 -13.00 6.49 34.90
C LEU A 226 -12.49 7.92 34.68
N ALA A 227 -11.58 8.13 33.74
CA ALA A 227 -11.06 9.45 33.39
C ALA A 227 -12.15 10.37 32.82
N LEU A 228 -13.03 9.87 31.95
CA LEU A 228 -14.17 10.63 31.43
C LEU A 228 -15.21 10.96 32.51
N MET A 229 -15.40 10.06 33.49
CA MET A 229 -16.25 10.31 34.65
C MET A 229 -15.65 11.38 35.57
N ASP A 230 -14.34 11.33 35.83
CA ASP A 230 -13.62 12.35 36.61
C ASP A 230 -13.61 13.70 35.89
N GLU A 231 -13.45 13.73 34.56
CA GLU A 231 -13.54 14.96 33.75
C GLU A 231 -14.96 15.56 33.81
N ALA A 232 -16.00 14.74 33.69
CA ALA A 232 -17.39 15.17 33.82
C ALA A 232 -17.75 15.64 35.24
N TYR A 233 -17.07 15.12 36.26
CA TYR A 233 -17.34 15.43 37.67
C TYR A 233 -16.52 16.61 38.20
N THR A 234 -15.29 16.80 37.69
CA THR A 234 -14.36 17.85 38.14
C THR A 234 -14.32 19.06 37.21
N GLY A 235 -14.82 18.95 35.98
CA GLY A 235 -14.87 20.05 35.02
C GLY A 235 -13.50 20.52 34.48
N SER A 236 -12.42 19.81 34.81
CA SER A 236 -11.09 20.11 34.28
C SER A 236 -10.92 19.48 32.90
N THR A 237 -11.12 20.29 31.85
CA THR A 237 -10.56 19.96 30.54
C THR A 237 -9.05 19.81 30.69
N ILE A 238 -8.45 18.76 30.13
CA ILE A 238 -7.01 18.47 30.13
C ILE A 238 -6.23 19.80 30.00
N GLY A 239 -5.71 20.26 31.14
CA GLY A 239 -4.85 21.43 31.21
C GLY A 239 -3.53 21.06 30.57
N ASP A 240 -3.12 21.86 29.60
CA ASP A 240 -1.73 22.03 29.17
C ASP A 240 -0.89 22.41 30.41
N GLY A 241 -0.43 21.39 31.13
CA GLY A 241 0.26 21.51 32.41
C GLY A 241 1.76 21.35 32.22
N GLY A 242 2.43 22.45 31.90
CA GLY A 242 3.83 22.61 32.27
C GLY A 242 3.92 22.82 33.78
N ASP A 243 4.63 21.93 34.48
CA ASP A 243 5.56 22.29 35.55
C ASP A 243 6.41 21.09 35.98
N ASP A 244 7.70 21.22 35.77
CA ASP A 244 8.80 20.92 36.69
C ASP A 244 8.65 19.73 37.64
N SER A 245 9.22 18.61 37.22
CA SER A 245 9.81 17.61 38.12
C SER A 245 11.05 17.02 37.45
N GLU A 246 12.21 17.54 37.85
CA GLU A 246 13.51 16.96 37.57
C GLU A 246 13.61 15.59 38.26
N SER A 247 13.27 14.53 37.53
CA SER A 247 13.78 13.20 37.80
C SER A 247 14.48 12.69 36.54
N GLU A 248 15.80 12.89 36.50
CA GLU A 248 16.68 12.15 35.61
C GLU A 248 16.61 10.66 35.98
N ASP A 249 15.86 9.87 35.23
CA ASP A 249 16.28 8.54 34.77
C ASP A 249 15.21 7.86 33.89
N ASN A 250 15.67 7.38 32.74
CA ASN A 250 15.04 6.51 31.74
C ASN A 250 14.00 7.09 30.74
N ASN A 251 14.47 7.15 29.49
CA ASN A 251 13.70 7.10 28.25
C ASN A 251 12.88 5.80 28.10
N THR A 252 11.94 5.52 28.99
CA THR A 252 10.97 4.44 28.82
C THR A 252 9.69 4.99 28.22
N ILE A 253 9.62 5.01 26.89
CA ILE A 253 8.36 5.23 26.17
C ILE A 253 7.40 4.11 26.61
N ASP A 254 6.38 4.45 27.38
CA ASP A 254 5.41 3.52 27.94
C ASP A 254 4.70 2.67 26.86
N VAL A 255 4.40 1.42 27.18
CA VAL A 255 3.63 0.48 26.33
C VAL A 255 2.17 0.95 26.21
N ALA A 256 1.72 1.77 27.15
CA ALA A 256 0.44 2.44 27.13
C ALA A 256 0.38 3.67 26.20
N ASP A 257 1.43 3.97 25.41
CA ASP A 257 1.38 5.04 24.42
C ASP A 257 0.18 4.80 23.47
N PRO A 258 -0.84 5.69 23.50
CA PRO A 258 -2.10 5.48 22.80
C PRO A 258 -1.92 5.30 21.29
N LEU A 259 -0.80 5.79 20.73
CA LEU A 259 -0.44 5.67 19.32
C LEU A 259 0.00 4.25 18.93
N PHE A 260 0.74 3.55 19.80
CA PHE A 260 1.12 2.15 19.57
C PHE A 260 -0.06 1.23 19.81
N LEU A 261 -0.92 1.56 20.77
CA LEU A 261 -2.18 0.85 20.99
C LEU A 261 -3.11 0.98 19.79
N GLU A 262 -3.16 2.15 19.14
CA GLU A 262 -3.93 2.31 17.89
C GLU A 262 -3.43 1.38 16.77
N LEU A 263 -2.12 1.23 16.58
CA LEU A 263 -1.56 0.29 15.60
C LEU A 263 -1.83 -1.19 15.96
N LEU A 264 -1.96 -1.48 17.25
CA LEU A 264 -2.21 -2.82 17.78
C LEU A 264 -3.69 -3.13 18.00
N LYS A 265 -4.59 -2.14 17.85
CA LYS A 265 -6.04 -2.32 17.98
C LYS A 265 -6.51 -3.47 17.11
N ASP A 266 -7.48 -4.19 17.64
CA ASP A 266 -8.11 -5.26 16.92
C ASP A 266 -9.16 -4.63 15.99
N GLU A 267 -8.74 -4.25 14.78
CA GLU A 267 -9.58 -3.61 13.75
C GLU A 267 -10.58 -4.60 13.10
N ASN A 268 -10.81 -5.76 13.74
CA ASN A 268 -11.66 -6.83 13.21
C ASN A 268 -13.14 -6.41 13.03
N ASP A 269 -13.58 -5.32 13.67
CA ASP A 269 -14.97 -4.84 13.62
C ASP A 269 -15.18 -3.55 12.81
N GLY A 270 -14.13 -2.98 12.20
CA GLY A 270 -14.28 -1.73 11.48
C GLY A 270 -13.00 -1.20 10.85
N LEU A 271 -13.09 -0.92 9.56
CA LEU A 271 -12.02 -0.44 8.69
C LEU A 271 -11.74 1.06 8.92
N ALA A 272 -11.37 1.43 10.14
CA ALA A 272 -11.00 2.81 10.43
C ALA A 272 -9.73 3.18 9.66
N GLU A 273 -9.79 4.30 8.94
CA GLU A 273 -8.65 4.86 8.25
C GLU A 273 -7.57 5.22 9.28
N ARG A 274 -6.39 4.59 9.19
CA ARG A 274 -5.27 4.86 10.10
C ARG A 274 -4.74 6.27 9.87
N HIS A 275 -5.23 7.21 10.66
CA HIS A 275 -4.80 8.59 10.61
C HIS A 275 -3.43 8.68 11.29
N ARG A 276 -2.38 8.99 10.51
CA ARG A 276 -1.05 9.26 11.09
C ARG A 276 -0.87 10.76 11.25
N PRO A 277 -0.89 11.28 12.49
CA PRO A 277 -0.04 12.41 12.79
C PRO A 277 0.42 12.39 14.25
N SER A 278 1.65 11.94 14.52
CA SER A 278 2.38 12.50 15.67
C SER A 278 3.88 12.56 15.40
N PRO A 279 4.55 13.68 15.72
CA PRO A 279 6.00 13.78 15.65
C PRO A 279 6.69 12.80 16.61
N ALA A 280 6.03 12.43 17.72
CA ALA A 280 6.51 11.44 18.68
C ALA A 280 6.66 10.03 18.09
N LEU A 281 5.72 9.60 17.23
CA LEU A 281 5.86 8.31 16.53
C LEU A 281 7.03 8.36 15.54
N ASN A 282 7.25 9.48 14.86
CA ASN A 282 8.36 9.62 13.93
C ASN A 282 9.72 9.57 14.65
N THR A 283 9.85 10.15 15.85
CA THR A 283 11.08 10.06 16.65
C THR A 283 11.30 8.64 17.18
N ALA A 284 10.25 7.96 17.64
CA ALA A 284 10.33 6.56 18.09
C ALA A 284 10.75 5.61 16.95
N LEU A 285 10.21 5.82 15.75
CA LEU A 285 10.59 5.05 14.56
C LEU A 285 12.00 5.36 14.07
N GLN A 286 12.42 6.62 14.17
CA GLN A 286 13.80 7.01 13.86
C GLN A 286 14.78 6.35 14.83
N ALA A 287 14.44 6.29 16.12
CA ALA A 287 15.22 5.57 17.13
C ALA A 287 15.28 4.07 16.81
N ALA A 288 14.14 3.44 16.50
CA ALA A 288 14.06 2.03 16.12
C ALA A 288 14.85 1.71 14.83
N ALA A 289 14.87 2.63 13.86
CA ALA A 289 15.65 2.45 12.63
C ALA A 289 17.17 2.63 12.82
N SER A 290 17.58 3.38 13.85
CA SER A 290 18.98 3.62 14.22
C SER A 290 19.56 2.59 15.18
N GLY A 291 18.72 1.84 15.90
CA GLY A 291 19.13 0.79 16.84
C GLY A 291 19.50 -0.54 16.17
N PRO A 292 19.90 -1.55 16.98
CA PRO A 292 20.15 -2.91 16.48
C PRO A 292 18.86 -3.50 15.89
N ARG A 293 18.93 -3.91 14.62
CA ARG A 293 17.77 -4.41 13.88
C ARG A 293 17.52 -5.87 14.24
N SER A 294 16.29 -6.18 14.63
CA SER A 294 15.86 -7.57 14.76
C SER A 294 15.78 -8.25 13.38
N GLU A 295 15.92 -9.57 13.36
CA GLU A 295 15.74 -10.35 12.13
C GLU A 295 14.32 -10.17 11.56
N ARG A 296 13.30 -10.11 12.44
CA ARG A 296 11.89 -9.87 12.05
C ARG A 296 11.72 -8.54 11.31
N MET A 297 12.37 -7.47 11.79
CA MET A 297 12.37 -6.16 11.13
C MET A 297 13.02 -6.25 9.74
N MET A 298 14.22 -6.85 9.66
CA MET A 298 14.96 -6.98 8.39
C MET A 298 14.16 -7.71 7.31
N GLN A 299 13.36 -8.68 7.70
CA GLN A 299 12.60 -9.51 6.77
C GLN A 299 11.28 -8.86 6.40
N THR A 300 10.66 -8.17 7.34
CA THR A 300 9.45 -7.37 7.07
C THR A 300 9.72 -6.25 6.07
N LEU A 301 10.91 -5.63 6.11
CA LEU A 301 11.36 -4.67 5.10
C LEU A 301 11.47 -5.29 3.69
N LYS A 302 11.68 -6.61 3.57
CA LYS A 302 11.70 -7.34 2.28
C LYS A 302 10.32 -7.84 1.85
N ILE A 303 9.47 -8.21 2.81
CA ILE A 303 8.12 -8.74 2.55
C ILE A 303 7.17 -7.63 2.11
N ALA A 304 7.20 -6.45 2.74
CA ALA A 304 6.29 -5.37 2.43
C ALA A 304 6.32 -4.92 0.93
N PRO A 305 7.48 -4.73 0.27
CA PRO A 305 7.52 -4.44 -1.16
C PRO A 305 6.92 -5.55 -2.03
N ARG A 306 7.10 -6.83 -1.65
CA ARG A 306 6.53 -7.99 -2.36
C ARG A 306 5.02 -8.05 -2.24
N LEU A 307 4.48 -7.79 -1.04
CA LEU A 307 3.03 -7.67 -0.84
C LEU A 307 2.47 -6.51 -1.66
N LEU A 308 3.20 -5.39 -1.75
CA LEU A 308 2.82 -4.24 -2.55
C LEU A 308 2.78 -4.56 -4.06
N ASP A 309 3.73 -5.35 -4.56
CA ASP A 309 3.73 -5.83 -5.96
C ASP A 309 2.47 -6.65 -6.27
N VAL A 310 2.10 -7.56 -5.37
CA VAL A 310 0.85 -8.34 -5.51
C VAL A 310 -0.38 -7.43 -5.42
N TYR A 311 -0.40 -6.49 -4.47
CA TYR A 311 -1.50 -5.54 -4.30
C TYR A 311 -1.70 -4.69 -5.57
N PHE A 312 -0.64 -4.12 -6.14
CA PHE A 312 -0.71 -3.32 -7.35
C PHE A 312 -1.06 -4.12 -8.60
N SER A 313 -0.52 -5.33 -8.75
CA SER A 313 -0.87 -6.19 -9.90
C SER A 313 -2.34 -6.61 -9.89
N VAL A 314 -2.89 -6.98 -8.73
CA VAL A 314 -4.32 -7.26 -8.58
C VAL A 314 -5.16 -6.01 -8.81
N THR A 315 -4.73 -4.87 -8.27
CA THR A 315 -5.44 -3.59 -8.42
C THR A 315 -5.57 -3.17 -9.88
N LEU A 316 -4.48 -3.20 -10.66
CA LEU A 316 -4.51 -2.79 -12.07
C LEU A 316 -5.39 -3.71 -12.93
N ARG A 317 -5.47 -5.00 -12.56
CA ARG A 317 -6.24 -6.01 -13.29
C ARG A 317 -7.73 -5.99 -12.93
N ASP A 318 -8.06 -5.99 -11.64
CA ASP A 318 -9.39 -6.35 -11.15
C ASP A 318 -10.15 -5.18 -10.49
N ALA A 319 -9.47 -4.09 -10.10
CA ALA A 319 -10.11 -3.00 -9.36
C ALA A 319 -10.85 -1.99 -10.25
N ASN A 320 -11.94 -1.45 -9.71
CA ASN A 320 -12.73 -0.39 -10.34
C ASN A 320 -11.95 0.93 -10.38
N ASP A 321 -12.19 1.72 -11.44
CA ASP A 321 -11.54 3.02 -11.64
C ASP A 321 -11.78 4.01 -10.48
N SER A 322 -12.95 3.94 -9.82
CA SER A 322 -13.23 4.77 -8.64
C SER A 322 -12.32 4.45 -7.45
N LEU A 323 -12.05 3.18 -7.20
CA LEU A 323 -11.14 2.73 -6.13
C LEU A 323 -9.69 3.12 -6.46
N ILE A 324 -9.27 2.93 -7.71
CA ILE A 324 -7.93 3.34 -8.16
C ILE A 324 -7.76 4.85 -8.02
N CYS A 325 -8.77 5.64 -8.43
CA CYS A 325 -8.76 7.09 -8.30
C CYS A 325 -8.68 7.54 -6.83
N ALA A 326 -9.38 6.87 -5.91
CA ALA A 326 -9.31 7.15 -4.48
C ALA A 326 -7.97 6.76 -3.84
N LEU A 327 -7.30 5.73 -4.37
CA LEU A 327 -6.00 5.27 -3.87
C LEU A 327 -4.86 6.25 -4.19
N ILE A 328 -4.85 6.87 -5.38
CA ILE A 328 -3.73 7.71 -5.84
C ILE A 328 -3.35 8.82 -4.83
N PRO A 329 -4.30 9.62 -4.28
CA PRO A 329 -3.98 10.60 -3.24
C PRO A 329 -3.31 9.99 -2.00
N LEU A 330 -3.73 8.79 -1.57
CA LEU A 330 -3.11 8.08 -0.45
C LEU A 330 -1.66 7.72 -0.76
N LEU A 331 -1.38 7.27 -2.00
CA LEU A 331 0.00 6.97 -2.44
C LEU A 331 0.86 8.24 -2.41
N MET A 332 0.33 9.35 -2.91
CA MET A 332 1.02 10.65 -2.94
C MET A 332 1.33 11.16 -1.53
N ALA A 333 0.38 11.06 -0.60
CA ALA A 333 0.54 11.47 0.80
C ALA A 333 1.58 10.59 1.54
N ARG A 334 1.61 9.30 1.23
CA ARG A 334 2.57 8.34 1.83
C ARG A 334 3.98 8.44 1.27
N ASN A 335 4.21 9.11 0.14
CA ASN A 335 5.53 9.24 -0.48
C ASN A 335 6.62 9.83 0.46
N SER A 336 6.21 10.70 1.39
CA SER A 336 7.10 11.36 2.37
C SER A 336 7.03 10.78 3.78
N THR A 337 6.11 9.85 4.08
CA THR A 337 5.81 9.38 5.45
C THR A 337 6.00 7.87 5.60
N MET A 338 7.16 7.35 5.15
CA MET A 338 7.52 5.93 5.22
C MET A 338 8.39 5.62 6.44
N PHE A 339 8.56 4.33 6.74
CA PHE A 339 9.54 3.88 7.73
C PHE A 339 10.95 4.36 7.34
N PRO A 340 11.75 4.94 8.27
CA PRO A 340 13.00 5.63 7.96
C PRO A 340 14.18 4.67 7.67
N ASP A 341 14.02 3.80 6.67
CA ASP A 341 15.09 3.02 6.05
C ASP A 341 15.28 3.47 4.59
N LYS A 342 16.54 3.77 4.21
CA LYS A 342 16.87 4.35 2.89
C LYS A 342 16.55 3.40 1.74
N ASN A 343 16.89 2.12 1.87
CA ASN A 343 16.72 1.13 0.82
C ASN A 343 15.24 0.80 0.63
N PHE A 344 14.55 0.54 1.74
CA PHE A 344 13.12 0.30 1.76
C PHE A 344 12.33 1.50 1.20
N SER A 345 12.61 2.71 1.67
CA SER A 345 11.93 3.92 1.17
C SER A 345 12.16 4.12 -0.32
N HIS A 346 13.39 3.91 -0.81
CA HIS A 346 13.65 4.01 -2.25
C HIS A 346 12.86 2.97 -3.04
N GLU A 347 12.83 1.73 -2.57
CA GLU A 347 12.17 0.61 -3.20
C GLU A 347 10.64 0.79 -3.28
N ILE A 348 10.02 1.24 -2.18
CA ILE A 348 8.59 1.53 -2.13
C ILE A 348 8.25 2.72 -3.01
N ARG A 349 8.98 3.84 -2.91
CA ARG A 349 8.71 5.04 -3.74
C ARG A 349 8.74 4.74 -5.23
N ARG A 350 9.69 3.91 -5.68
CA ARG A 350 9.75 3.46 -7.07
C ARG A 350 8.46 2.76 -7.49
N ARG A 351 7.96 1.82 -6.68
CA ARG A 351 6.71 1.08 -6.95
C ARG A 351 5.47 1.97 -6.90
N LEU A 352 5.38 2.88 -5.93
CA LEU A 352 4.28 3.85 -5.85
C LEU A 352 4.23 4.68 -7.14
N LEU A 353 5.38 5.15 -7.59
CA LEU A 353 5.49 5.94 -8.79
C LEU A 353 5.10 5.16 -10.05
N GLU A 354 5.65 3.95 -10.23
CA GLU A 354 5.33 3.07 -11.34
C GLU A 354 3.82 2.78 -11.40
N PHE A 355 3.19 2.53 -10.24
CA PHE A 355 1.76 2.32 -10.17
C PHE A 355 0.95 3.57 -10.53
N VAL A 356 1.30 4.75 -10.00
CA VAL A 356 0.60 6.01 -10.33
C VAL A 356 0.67 6.30 -11.84
N LEU A 357 1.84 6.09 -12.45
CA LEU A 357 2.01 6.27 -13.89
C LEU A 357 1.20 5.24 -14.70
N ALA A 358 1.20 3.97 -14.28
CA ALA A 358 0.38 2.93 -14.91
C ALA A 358 -1.13 3.20 -14.77
N ALA A 359 -1.57 3.74 -13.63
CA ALA A 359 -2.95 4.13 -13.40
C ALA A 359 -3.39 5.30 -14.30
N PHE A 360 -2.55 6.34 -14.43
CA PHE A 360 -2.79 7.43 -15.37
C PHE A 360 -2.75 6.98 -16.83
N GLN A 361 -1.90 6.00 -17.15
CA GLN A 361 -1.87 5.39 -18.49
C GLN A 361 -3.14 4.62 -18.81
N LYS A 362 -3.68 3.87 -17.84
CA LYS A 362 -4.94 3.12 -17.98
C LYS A 362 -6.13 4.07 -18.14
N SER A 363 -6.21 5.09 -17.28
CA SER A 363 -7.31 6.04 -17.24
C SER A 363 -6.81 7.49 -17.11
N PRO A 364 -6.51 8.18 -18.23
CA PRO A 364 -6.01 9.56 -18.25
C PRO A 364 -6.89 10.56 -17.48
N ASN A 365 -8.22 10.34 -17.48
CA ASN A 365 -9.21 11.19 -16.82
C ASN A 365 -8.93 11.39 -15.32
N PHE A 366 -8.21 10.46 -14.67
CA PHE A 366 -7.79 10.59 -13.27
C PHE A 366 -7.00 11.87 -13.01
N ILE A 367 -6.21 12.35 -13.97
CA ILE A 367 -5.43 13.60 -13.81
C ILE A 367 -6.36 14.79 -13.62
N ALA A 368 -7.46 14.85 -14.36
CA ALA A 368 -8.46 15.90 -14.21
C ALA A 368 -9.23 15.79 -12.89
N LEU A 369 -9.60 14.57 -12.49
CA LEU A 369 -10.30 14.31 -11.23
C LEU A 369 -9.44 14.63 -10.00
N LEU A 370 -8.14 14.33 -10.09
CA LEU A 370 -7.17 14.49 -9.00
C LEU A 370 -6.38 15.80 -9.10
N LYS A 371 -6.87 16.78 -9.86
CA LYS A 371 -6.17 18.06 -10.09
C LYS A 371 -5.72 18.75 -8.79
N LYS A 372 -6.57 18.76 -7.76
CA LYS A 372 -6.27 19.38 -6.46
C LYS A 372 -5.10 18.67 -5.75
N PRO A 373 -5.18 17.36 -5.44
CA PRO A 373 -4.04 16.61 -4.90
C PRO A 373 -2.75 16.76 -5.71
N ILE A 374 -2.85 16.80 -7.05
CA ILE A 374 -1.68 16.97 -7.92
C ILE A 374 -1.05 18.36 -7.73
N ILE A 375 -1.86 19.43 -7.75
CA ILE A 375 -1.40 20.81 -7.56
C ILE A 375 -0.73 20.98 -6.20
N ASP A 376 -1.33 20.44 -5.13
CA ASP A 376 -0.77 20.49 -3.79
C ASP A 376 0.63 19.85 -3.74
N ARG A 377 0.80 18.69 -4.39
CA ARG A 377 2.09 17.98 -4.46
C ARG A 377 3.13 18.68 -5.33
N LEU A 378 2.71 19.42 -6.35
CA LEU A 378 3.61 20.26 -7.15
C LEU A 378 4.16 21.44 -6.34
N GLY A 379 3.35 22.03 -5.45
CA GLY A 379 3.77 23.12 -4.56
C GLY A 379 4.88 22.70 -3.58
N GLU A 380 4.87 21.44 -3.13
CA GLU A 380 5.85 20.90 -2.18
C GLU A 380 7.18 20.41 -2.83
N ALA A 381 7.39 20.65 -4.12
CA ALA A 381 8.53 20.10 -4.88
C ALA A 381 9.91 20.60 -4.39
N TYR A 382 9.96 21.64 -3.57
CA TYR A 382 11.20 22.26 -3.10
C TYR A 382 11.72 21.70 -1.77
N ASP A 383 10.87 21.03 -0.99
CA ASP A 383 11.18 20.61 0.38
C ASP A 383 12.22 19.48 0.39
N ASP A 384 11.94 18.40 -0.36
CA ASP A 384 12.63 17.11 -0.25
C ASP A 384 12.91 16.52 -1.65
N PRO A 385 14.10 15.96 -1.93
CA PRO A 385 14.34 15.21 -3.16
C PRO A 385 13.28 14.15 -3.48
N ALA A 386 12.68 13.48 -2.50
CA ALA A 386 11.64 12.48 -2.76
C ALA A 386 10.33 13.11 -3.28
N LYS A 387 9.90 14.23 -2.69
CA LYS A 387 8.75 15.01 -3.17
C LYS A 387 9.00 15.57 -4.56
N ARG A 388 10.23 15.97 -4.85
CA ARG A 388 10.61 16.47 -6.17
C ARG A 388 10.52 15.40 -7.25
N GLU A 389 10.98 14.18 -7.01
CA GLU A 389 10.86 13.10 -8.00
C GLU A 389 9.39 12.80 -8.30
N LEU A 390 8.52 12.80 -7.30
CA LEU A 390 7.07 12.71 -7.52
C LEU A 390 6.58 13.88 -8.38
N ALA A 391 6.93 15.12 -8.05
CA ALA A 391 6.52 16.30 -8.81
C ALA A 391 6.98 16.26 -10.28
N LEU A 392 8.18 15.77 -10.57
CA LEU A 392 8.68 15.60 -11.95
C LEU A 392 7.75 14.68 -12.76
N GLN A 393 7.33 13.58 -12.15
CA GLN A 393 6.55 12.56 -12.81
C GLN A 393 5.09 12.99 -12.99
N LEU A 394 4.56 13.75 -12.01
CA LEU A 394 3.27 14.42 -12.16
C LEU A 394 3.31 15.47 -13.28
N CYS A 395 4.37 16.27 -13.39
CA CYS A 395 4.55 17.21 -14.52
C CYS A 395 4.56 16.46 -15.86
N TRP A 396 5.29 15.33 -15.94
CA TRP A 396 5.31 14.51 -17.14
C TRP A 396 3.91 13.98 -17.49
N ALA A 397 3.18 13.42 -16.51
CA ALA A 397 1.85 12.88 -16.70
C ALA A 397 0.85 13.95 -17.15
N ILE A 398 0.86 15.14 -16.55
CA ILE A 398 0.02 16.28 -16.97
C ILE A 398 0.24 16.60 -18.45
N GLY A 399 1.51 16.67 -18.88
CA GLY A 399 1.86 16.95 -20.26
C GLY A 399 1.48 15.82 -21.22
N GLU A 400 1.83 14.58 -20.91
CA GLU A 400 1.61 13.42 -21.79
C GLU A 400 0.13 13.15 -22.05
N TYR A 401 -0.70 13.31 -21.02
CA TYR A 401 -2.12 12.99 -21.05
C TYR A 401 -3.01 14.24 -21.18
N GLY A 402 -2.44 15.39 -21.53
CA GLY A 402 -3.19 16.62 -21.79
C GLY A 402 -4.05 17.07 -20.61
N GLY A 403 -3.58 16.90 -19.36
CA GLY A 403 -4.34 17.31 -18.17
C GLY A 403 -5.62 16.52 -17.92
N GLY A 404 -5.72 15.31 -18.48
CA GLY A 404 -6.86 14.40 -18.31
C GLY A 404 -7.68 14.16 -19.57
N GLY A 405 -7.24 14.65 -20.73
CA GLY A 405 -7.92 14.45 -22.01
C GLY A 405 -8.71 15.67 -22.49
N GLU A 406 -9.29 15.56 -23.70
CA GLU A 406 -9.88 16.70 -24.42
C GLU A 406 -11.14 17.26 -23.76
N SER A 407 -11.93 16.41 -23.11
CA SER A 407 -13.13 16.81 -22.38
C SER A 407 -12.84 17.67 -21.15
N HIS A 408 -11.60 17.69 -20.65
CA HIS A 408 -11.25 18.27 -19.35
C HIS A 408 -10.51 19.61 -19.44
N LYS A 409 -11.00 20.52 -20.29
CA LYS A 409 -10.38 21.83 -20.55
C LYS A 409 -10.18 22.70 -19.30
N GLU A 410 -11.18 22.74 -18.42
CA GLU A 410 -11.11 23.52 -17.18
C GLU A 410 -10.02 23.00 -16.24
N ALA A 411 -9.94 21.67 -16.06
CA ALA A 411 -8.89 21.05 -15.25
C ALA A 411 -7.50 21.29 -15.87
N ALA A 412 -7.37 21.18 -17.19
CA ALA A 412 -6.14 21.49 -17.90
C ALA A 412 -5.69 22.95 -17.71
N ARG A 413 -6.63 23.90 -17.68
CA ARG A 413 -6.32 25.32 -17.42
C ARG A 413 -5.80 25.56 -16.02
N GLU A 414 -6.42 24.97 -15.00
CA GLU A 414 -5.96 25.07 -13.61
C GLU A 414 -4.58 24.40 -13.42
N LEU A 415 -4.37 23.23 -14.02
CA LEU A 415 -3.06 22.56 -14.02
C LEU A 415 -2.00 23.41 -14.73
N PHE A 416 -2.34 24.04 -15.85
CA PHE A 416 -1.46 24.97 -16.55
C PHE A 416 -1.09 26.16 -15.66
N GLU A 417 -2.06 26.74 -14.95
CA GLU A 417 -1.84 27.85 -14.01
C GLU A 417 -0.88 27.48 -12.89
N SER A 418 -1.03 26.30 -12.31
CA SER A 418 -0.09 25.77 -11.30
C SER A 418 1.33 25.60 -11.86
N LEU A 419 1.47 25.03 -13.07
CA LEU A 419 2.77 24.89 -13.73
C LEU A 419 3.40 26.24 -14.08
N GLU A 420 2.59 27.20 -14.52
CA GLU A 420 3.02 28.57 -14.82
C GLU A 420 3.50 29.30 -13.57
N LEU A 421 2.78 29.15 -12.44
CA LEU A 421 3.19 29.69 -11.15
C LEU A 421 4.54 29.11 -10.72
N LEU A 422 4.67 27.78 -10.76
CA LEU A 422 5.92 27.08 -10.43
C LEU A 422 7.09 27.55 -11.31
N LEU A 423 6.83 27.79 -12.60
CA LEU A 423 7.82 28.35 -13.52
C LEU A 423 8.27 29.77 -13.09
N TYR A 424 7.32 30.65 -12.80
CA TYR A 424 7.63 32.05 -12.45
C TYR A 424 8.28 32.21 -11.08
N GLU A 425 7.90 31.42 -10.09
CA GLU A 425 8.56 31.39 -8.78
C GLU A 425 10.05 31.06 -8.94
N ASN A 426 10.37 29.99 -9.68
CA ASN A 426 11.75 29.61 -9.95
C ASN A 426 12.56 30.68 -10.71
N LEU A 427 11.96 31.31 -11.72
CA LEU A 427 12.61 32.38 -12.49
C LEU A 427 12.88 33.62 -11.62
N SER A 428 11.98 33.91 -10.67
CA SER A 428 12.07 35.05 -9.76
C SER A 428 13.05 34.80 -8.61
N SER A 429 13.07 33.61 -8.02
CA SER A 429 14.08 33.22 -7.02
C SER A 429 15.49 33.29 -7.59
N SER A 430 15.67 33.06 -8.89
CA SER A 430 16.96 33.21 -9.56
C SER A 430 17.38 34.67 -9.73
N ARG A 431 16.46 35.65 -9.67
CA ARG A 431 16.75 37.10 -9.73
C ARG A 431 17.14 37.70 -8.39
N LEU A 432 16.61 37.17 -7.30
CA LEU A 432 16.69 37.78 -5.97
C LEU A 432 17.96 37.41 -5.17
N GLY A 433 18.86 36.57 -5.68
CA GLY A 433 20.17 36.31 -5.04
C GLY A 433 20.12 35.74 -3.61
N LEU A 434 18.95 35.46 -3.04
CA LEU A 434 18.74 35.14 -1.62
C LEU A 434 18.93 33.66 -1.27
N ARG A 435 19.83 32.95 -1.96
CA ARG A 435 20.27 31.63 -1.50
C ARG A 435 21.78 31.48 -1.69
N GLN A 436 22.50 31.93 -0.65
CA GLN A 436 23.90 31.69 -0.29
C GLN A 436 24.74 30.96 -1.35
N GLU A 437 25.72 31.69 -1.88
CA GLU A 437 26.66 31.25 -2.91
C GLU A 437 27.69 30.19 -2.46
N SER A 438 27.66 29.73 -1.21
CA SER A 438 28.61 28.70 -0.76
C SER A 438 27.99 27.30 -0.77
N GLY A 439 28.19 26.56 -1.88
CA GLY A 439 28.30 25.09 -1.82
C GLY A 439 27.31 24.20 -2.58
N ASN A 440 26.46 24.68 -3.52
CA ASN A 440 25.30 23.89 -3.98
C ASN A 440 25.09 23.72 -5.50
N GLY A 441 26.13 23.32 -6.25
CA GLY A 441 26.01 22.99 -7.69
C GLY A 441 24.96 21.91 -7.99
N SER A 442 24.85 20.88 -7.15
CA SER A 442 23.84 19.80 -7.27
C SER A 442 22.39 20.30 -7.12
N ARG A 443 22.15 21.32 -6.27
CA ARG A 443 20.80 21.85 -6.08
C ARG A 443 20.34 22.71 -7.26
N ARG A 444 21.27 23.41 -7.94
CA ARG A 444 20.99 24.15 -9.19
C ARG A 444 20.67 23.21 -10.35
N THR A 445 21.43 22.12 -10.54
CA THR A 445 21.17 21.13 -11.60
C THR A 445 19.85 20.39 -11.41
N THR A 446 19.46 20.17 -10.16
CA THR A 446 18.20 19.50 -9.82
C THR A 446 16.99 20.40 -10.05
N GLN A 447 17.12 21.71 -9.76
CA GLN A 447 16.08 22.70 -10.05
C GLN A 447 15.88 22.89 -11.57
N SER A 448 16.97 22.87 -12.36
CA SER A 448 16.85 22.94 -13.81
C SER A 448 16.24 21.68 -14.43
N ARG A 449 16.43 20.49 -13.82
CA ARG A 449 15.69 19.27 -14.20
C ARG A 449 14.18 19.47 -14.03
N LEU A 450 13.73 20.03 -12.90
CA LEU A 450 12.30 20.33 -12.67
C LEU A 450 11.75 21.33 -13.69
N LEU A 451 12.45 22.45 -13.91
CA LEU A 451 12.04 23.44 -14.91
C LEU A 451 11.95 22.87 -16.33
N CYS A 452 12.85 21.97 -16.69
CA CYS A 452 12.82 21.25 -17.96
C CYS A 452 11.54 20.42 -18.13
N PHE A 453 11.05 19.77 -17.06
CA PHE A 453 9.78 19.04 -17.06
C PHE A 453 8.59 19.99 -17.13
N VAL A 454 8.59 21.07 -16.34
CA VAL A 454 7.52 22.10 -16.34
C VAL A 454 7.37 22.75 -17.72
N VAL A 455 8.47 23.18 -18.34
CA VAL A 455 8.49 23.75 -19.69
C VAL A 455 7.94 22.77 -20.72
N THR A 456 8.25 21.48 -20.58
CA THR A 456 7.72 20.42 -21.47
C THR A 456 6.23 20.20 -21.23
N ALA A 457 5.80 20.15 -19.98
CA ALA A 457 4.40 19.98 -19.62
C ALA A 457 3.55 21.14 -20.15
N ILE A 458 3.99 22.38 -19.97
CA ILE A 458 3.36 23.59 -20.52
C ILE A 458 3.24 23.48 -22.05
N ALA A 459 4.31 23.08 -22.74
CA ALA A 459 4.32 22.98 -24.19
C ALA A 459 3.39 21.87 -24.70
N LYS A 460 3.44 20.67 -24.10
CA LYS A 460 2.55 19.56 -24.45
C LYS A 460 1.08 19.89 -24.16
N LEU A 461 0.79 20.47 -23.00
CA LEU A 461 -0.57 20.85 -22.61
C LEU A 461 -1.17 21.91 -23.54
N ALA A 462 -0.37 22.87 -24.00
CA ALA A 462 -0.79 23.88 -24.97
C ALA A 462 -0.90 23.34 -26.41
N THR A 463 -0.14 22.30 -26.73
CA THR A 463 -0.28 21.56 -28.00
C THR A 463 -1.59 20.78 -28.00
N TYR A 464 -1.93 20.16 -26.86
CA TYR A 464 -3.17 19.42 -26.64
C TYR A 464 -4.40 20.35 -26.60
N HIS A 465 -4.36 21.40 -25.78
CA HIS A 465 -5.43 22.39 -25.60
C HIS A 465 -5.02 23.73 -26.20
N ARG A 466 -5.41 23.96 -27.47
CA ARG A 466 -4.96 25.13 -28.26
C ARG A 466 -5.31 26.50 -27.64
N GLU A 467 -6.31 26.57 -26.77
CA GLU A 467 -6.67 27.78 -26.01
C GLU A 467 -5.56 28.26 -25.07
N LEU A 468 -4.67 27.37 -24.63
CA LEU A 468 -3.54 27.70 -23.74
C LEU A 468 -2.31 28.20 -24.52
N LEU A 469 -2.31 28.08 -25.85
CA LEU A 469 -1.15 28.38 -26.70
C LEU A 469 -0.62 29.82 -26.57
N PRO A 470 -1.45 30.88 -26.51
CA PRO A 470 -0.95 32.24 -26.30
C PRO A 470 -0.24 32.41 -24.95
N ARG A 471 -0.80 31.83 -23.87
CA ARG A 471 -0.19 31.86 -22.53
C ARG A 471 1.12 31.09 -22.50
N ALA A 472 1.17 29.91 -23.12
CA ALA A 472 2.39 29.10 -23.22
C ALA A 472 3.52 29.84 -23.93
N ARG A 473 3.22 30.53 -25.04
CA ARG A 473 4.21 31.37 -25.74
C ARG A 473 4.77 32.48 -24.84
N VAL A 474 3.93 33.13 -24.04
CA VAL A 474 4.37 34.17 -23.10
C VAL A 474 5.27 33.58 -22.01
N ALA A 475 4.85 32.45 -21.41
CA ALA A 475 5.58 31.76 -20.36
C ALA A 475 6.97 31.31 -20.84
N LEU A 476 7.04 30.60 -21.98
CA LEU A 476 8.30 30.17 -22.58
C LEU A 476 9.16 31.35 -23.05
N GLY A 477 8.54 32.39 -23.62
CA GLY A 477 9.23 33.61 -24.01
C GLY A 477 9.90 34.33 -22.84
N LYS A 478 9.28 34.31 -21.65
CA LYS A 478 9.89 34.83 -20.43
C LYS A 478 11.10 34.00 -19.98
N VAL A 479 11.07 32.67 -20.14
CA VAL A 479 12.23 31.80 -19.87
C VAL A 479 13.39 32.15 -20.79
N VAL A 480 13.15 32.23 -22.10
CA VAL A 480 14.19 32.53 -23.10
C VAL A 480 14.81 33.92 -22.90
N ARG A 481 14.00 34.90 -22.48
CA ARG A 481 14.49 36.26 -22.15
C ARG A 481 15.16 36.35 -20.77
N SER A 482 15.06 35.32 -19.94
CA SER A 482 15.70 35.29 -18.62
C SER A 482 17.18 34.95 -18.76
N ARG A 483 18.07 35.87 -18.37
CA ARG A 483 19.54 35.68 -18.44
C ARG A 483 20.11 34.70 -17.40
N ILE A 484 19.25 34.05 -16.64
CA ILE A 484 19.57 33.33 -15.39
C ILE A 484 19.13 31.86 -15.44
N SER A 485 18.45 31.45 -16.50
CA SER A 485 18.09 30.05 -16.70
C SER A 485 19.32 29.24 -17.12
N ASP A 486 19.46 28.05 -16.54
CA ASP A 486 20.38 27.00 -17.02
C ASP A 486 20.22 26.82 -18.53
N ALA A 487 21.34 26.70 -19.27
CA ALA A 487 21.37 26.58 -20.73
C ALA A 487 20.46 25.46 -21.26
N ARG A 488 20.27 24.38 -20.49
CA ARG A 488 19.36 23.27 -20.85
C ARG A 488 17.90 23.68 -20.85
N VAL A 489 17.49 24.47 -19.85
CA VAL A 489 16.12 24.98 -19.73
C VAL A 489 15.85 26.03 -20.80
N TRP A 490 16.83 26.91 -21.03
CA TRP A 490 16.78 27.92 -22.07
C TRP A 490 16.61 27.30 -23.46
N ARG A 491 17.48 26.35 -23.82
CA ARG A 491 17.46 25.68 -25.13
C ARG A 491 16.11 25.00 -25.37
N ARG A 492 15.64 24.23 -24.39
CA ARG A 492 14.34 23.56 -24.47
C ARG A 492 13.17 24.54 -24.66
N ALA A 493 13.14 25.64 -23.91
CA ALA A 493 12.09 26.65 -24.07
C ALA A 493 12.16 27.35 -25.43
N HIS A 494 13.36 27.62 -25.93
CA HIS A 494 13.60 28.21 -27.25
C HIS A 494 13.11 27.27 -28.37
N ASP A 495 13.46 25.99 -28.32
CA ASP A 495 13.05 25.00 -29.31
C ASP A 495 11.53 24.82 -29.34
N TYR A 496 10.88 24.76 -28.17
CA TYR A 496 9.42 24.68 -28.10
C TYR A 496 8.71 25.94 -28.60
N LEU A 497 9.26 27.14 -28.37
CA LEU A 497 8.73 28.36 -28.97
C LEU A 497 8.78 28.33 -30.50
N GLY A 498 9.89 27.82 -31.06
CA GLY A 498 10.02 27.61 -32.51
C GLY A 498 8.98 26.64 -33.03
N LEU A 499 8.85 25.47 -32.39
CA LEU A 499 7.89 24.42 -32.76
C LEU A 499 6.44 24.90 -32.69
N MET A 500 6.07 25.73 -31.72
CA MET A 500 4.70 26.25 -31.58
C MET A 500 4.23 27.12 -32.76
N ASN A 501 5.14 27.59 -33.62
CA ASN A 501 4.79 28.28 -34.87
C ASN A 501 4.21 27.33 -35.92
N GLU A 502 4.58 26.05 -35.88
CA GLU A 502 4.18 25.02 -36.83
C GLU A 502 3.32 23.95 -36.15
N PRO A 503 1.99 24.10 -36.11
CA PRO A 503 1.12 23.26 -35.28
C PRO A 503 1.14 21.77 -35.65
N GLY A 504 1.33 21.42 -36.92
CA GLY A 504 1.42 20.03 -37.37
C GLY A 504 2.67 19.32 -36.86
N ILE A 505 3.83 19.99 -36.97
CA ILE A 505 5.11 19.48 -36.46
C ILE A 505 5.09 19.46 -34.93
N CYS A 506 4.56 20.52 -34.31
CA CYS A 506 4.40 20.60 -32.86
C CYS A 506 3.59 19.41 -32.31
N TRP A 507 2.46 19.08 -32.93
CA TRP A 507 1.66 17.90 -32.56
C TRP A 507 2.41 16.59 -32.78
N SER A 508 3.24 16.50 -33.82
CA SER A 508 4.03 15.29 -34.10
C SER A 508 5.12 15.02 -33.06
N VAL A 509 5.64 16.07 -32.44
CA VAL A 509 6.75 16.00 -31.47
C VAL A 509 6.25 16.00 -30.02
N LEU A 510 5.24 16.83 -29.73
CA LEU A 510 4.73 17.09 -28.39
C LEU A 510 3.34 16.49 -28.13
N GLY A 511 2.67 15.98 -29.16
CA GLY A 511 1.38 15.32 -29.01
C GLY A 511 1.47 14.02 -28.21
N PRO A 512 0.31 13.48 -27.78
CA PRO A 512 0.26 12.25 -27.01
C PRO A 512 0.75 11.07 -27.85
N SER A 513 1.58 10.22 -27.26
CA SER A 513 2.15 9.07 -27.96
C SER A 513 1.12 7.99 -28.34
N ARG A 514 -0.10 8.04 -27.77
CA ARG A 514 -1.11 6.96 -27.88
C ARG A 514 -2.51 7.39 -28.33
N VAL A 515 -2.84 8.69 -28.32
CA VAL A 515 -4.15 9.17 -28.80
C VAL A 515 -4.08 9.40 -30.31
N SER A 516 -3.91 8.31 -31.05
CA SER A 516 -3.80 8.29 -32.52
C SER A 516 -5.19 8.20 -33.17
N GLU A 517 -6.06 9.15 -32.90
CA GLU A 517 -7.28 9.35 -33.71
C GLU A 517 -7.36 10.76 -34.32
N LYS A 518 -6.72 11.76 -33.70
CA LYS A 518 -6.65 13.12 -34.23
C LYS A 518 -5.34 13.35 -34.98
N ARG A 519 -5.40 13.18 -36.30
CA ARG A 519 -4.35 13.63 -37.22
C ARG A 519 -4.67 15.05 -37.67
N PHE A 520 -3.82 16.01 -37.31
CA PHE A 520 -3.90 17.35 -37.89
C PHE A 520 -3.19 17.34 -39.27
N PRO A 521 -3.60 18.19 -40.21
CA PRO A 521 -2.85 18.38 -41.45
C PRO A 521 -1.39 18.73 -41.15
N GLY A 522 -0.44 17.99 -41.72
CA GLY A 522 1.00 18.17 -41.48
C GLY A 522 1.57 17.40 -40.27
N THR A 523 0.82 16.49 -39.65
CA THR A 523 1.36 15.58 -38.63
C THR A 523 2.18 14.45 -39.27
N VAL A 524 3.45 14.30 -38.85
CA VAL A 524 4.37 13.24 -39.29
C VAL A 524 4.10 11.97 -38.49
N ASN A 525 3.82 10.86 -39.16
CA ASN A 525 3.68 9.56 -38.52
C ASN A 525 5.04 8.87 -38.37
N TRP A 526 5.69 9.04 -37.22
CA TRP A 526 7.00 8.44 -36.94
C TRP A 526 6.99 6.90 -36.89
N SER A 527 5.82 6.27 -36.69
CA SER A 527 5.70 4.79 -36.71
C SER A 527 5.81 4.19 -38.11
N GLU A 528 5.60 5.00 -39.16
CA GLU A 528 5.82 4.63 -40.57
C GLU A 528 7.18 5.10 -41.10
N GLY A 529 8.01 5.74 -40.25
CA GLY A 529 9.23 6.46 -40.61
C GLY A 529 10.39 5.59 -41.13
N GLY A 530 10.25 4.26 -41.12
CA GLY A 530 11.17 3.34 -41.79
C GLY A 530 10.93 3.21 -43.31
N ASP A 531 9.69 3.36 -43.77
CA ASP A 531 9.29 3.06 -45.15
C ASP A 531 8.73 4.26 -45.92
N LYS A 532 8.38 5.36 -45.24
CA LYS A 532 7.86 6.57 -45.88
C LYS A 532 8.38 7.83 -45.23
N MET A 533 9.38 8.46 -45.83
CA MET A 533 9.52 9.91 -45.74
C MET A 533 10.01 10.50 -47.06
N VAL A 534 9.07 11.09 -47.81
CA VAL A 534 9.34 12.07 -48.85
C VAL A 534 8.91 13.44 -48.31
N ALA A 535 9.94 14.25 -48.07
CA ALA A 535 10.04 15.69 -48.27
C ALA A 535 9.49 16.73 -47.25
N HIS A 536 10.36 17.73 -47.10
CA HIS A 536 10.21 19.10 -46.58
C HIS A 536 10.04 19.29 -45.07
N ILE A 537 11.01 18.79 -44.30
CA ILE A 537 11.38 19.45 -43.04
C ILE A 537 12.53 20.41 -43.36
N PRO A 538 12.39 21.72 -43.17
CA PRO A 538 13.51 22.62 -43.34
C PRO A 538 14.45 22.48 -42.14
N PHE A 539 15.69 22.06 -42.44
CA PHE A 539 16.73 21.58 -41.52
C PHE A 539 17.34 22.63 -40.57
N HIS A 540 16.66 23.74 -40.26
CA HIS A 540 17.21 24.76 -39.34
C HIS A 540 17.30 24.32 -37.87
N ILE A 541 16.99 23.06 -37.55
CA ILE A 541 17.15 22.47 -36.20
C ILE A 541 18.55 21.85 -35.99
N LEU A 542 19.39 21.74 -37.03
CA LEU A 542 20.80 21.38 -36.87
C LEU A 542 21.64 22.65 -36.91
N SER A 543 21.74 23.33 -35.76
CA SER A 543 22.68 24.44 -35.59
C SER A 543 24.11 23.96 -35.83
N GLU A 544 24.86 24.73 -36.63
CA GLU A 544 26.29 24.65 -36.94
C GLU A 544 26.69 23.89 -38.22
N GLN A 545 26.40 24.48 -39.39
CA GLN A 545 27.38 24.60 -40.46
C GLN A 545 26.96 25.73 -41.42
N GLY A 546 27.74 26.81 -41.46
CA GLY A 546 27.54 27.90 -42.42
C GLY A 546 28.09 27.50 -43.78
N GLY A 547 27.23 27.46 -44.79
CA GLY A 547 27.59 27.32 -46.21
C GLY A 547 26.35 27.28 -47.10
N PRO A 548 26.40 27.81 -48.34
CA PRO A 548 25.28 27.75 -49.29
C PRO A 548 25.05 26.31 -49.78
N PRO A 549 23.84 25.98 -50.24
CA PRO A 549 23.46 24.60 -50.51
C PRO A 549 24.06 24.16 -51.85
N PHE A 550 24.98 23.20 -51.80
CA PHE A 550 25.38 22.46 -52.98
C PHE A 550 25.19 20.97 -52.71
N HIS A 551 24.26 20.41 -53.48
CA HIS A 551 23.99 18.98 -53.73
C HIS A 551 22.93 18.27 -52.88
N ASP A 552 22.04 17.58 -53.60
CA ASP A 552 21.13 16.56 -53.10
C ASP A 552 21.97 15.39 -52.57
N PHE A 553 22.05 15.27 -51.25
CA PHE A 553 22.72 14.14 -50.61
C PHE A 553 21.83 12.89 -50.68
N ALA A 554 22.38 11.79 -51.22
CA ALA A 554 21.78 10.47 -51.08
C ALA A 554 22.29 9.82 -49.79
N LEU A 555 21.45 9.01 -49.13
CA LEU A 555 21.78 8.34 -47.84
C LEU A 555 23.04 7.45 -47.92
N SER A 556 23.49 7.09 -49.13
CA SER A 556 24.76 6.41 -49.39
C SER A 556 25.99 7.22 -48.98
N ASP A 557 25.87 8.53 -48.79
CA ASP A 557 26.98 9.42 -48.46
C ASP A 557 27.23 9.52 -46.95
N VAL A 558 26.26 9.09 -46.12
CA VAL A 558 26.31 9.18 -44.65
C VAL A 558 26.63 7.82 -43.99
N ILE A 559 26.29 6.72 -44.65
CA ILE A 559 26.61 5.38 -44.15
C ILE A 559 27.96 4.96 -44.74
N ILE A 560 29.05 5.15 -43.98
CA ILE A 560 30.31 4.47 -44.26
C ILE A 560 30.03 2.97 -44.14
N LYS A 561 30.04 2.27 -45.28
CA LYS A 561 30.12 0.81 -45.29
C LYS A 561 31.40 0.39 -44.58
N ASN A 562 31.24 -0.21 -43.41
CA ASN A 562 32.01 -1.38 -42.96
C ASN A 562 31.17 -2.17 -41.96
#